data_AF-A0A933GPR2-F1
#
_entry.id   AF-A0A933GPR2-F1
#
_cell.length_a   1.000
_cell.length_b   1.000
_cell.length_c   1.000
_cell.angle_alpha   90.00
_cell.angle_beta   90.00
_cell.angle_gamma   90.00
#
_symmetry.space_group_name_H-M   'P 1'
#
loop_
_entity.id
_entity.type
_entity.pdbx_description
1 polymer ?
#
loop_
_entity_poly.entity_id
_entity_poly.type
_entity_poly.pdbx_seq_one_letter_code
_entity_poly.pdbx_strand_id
1 'polypeptide(L)'
;MNNEFVKQFSENINFFYTCFDRVIIRGYIKRLFWEGGLVLFLRALGFKKLTNGVMRIFTDQLNGHIKKEAERSGIPILWWPSVDGGKNGAKLAYVEKHYVKDCQPRGNFVYCIITDTETAMSFASRELKTRRGRSYRQVYKCKKLVKHYYIYFHDQYLGGPCYLLRN
;
A
#
# COMPACT_ATOMS: atom_id res chain seq x y z
N MET A 1 -28.46 22.68 9.11
CA MET A 1 -27.31 23.61 9.05
C MET A 1 -27.16 24.11 7.63
N ASN A 2 -27.54 25.37 7.36
CA ASN A 2 -27.26 26.04 6.09
C ASN A 2 -25.91 26.73 6.21
N ASN A 3 -24.85 26.12 5.70
CA ASN A 3 -23.51 26.71 5.73
C ASN A 3 -23.25 27.43 4.40
N GLU A 4 -23.36 28.76 4.41
CA GLU A 4 -23.13 29.61 3.22
C GLU A 4 -21.72 29.44 2.64
N PHE A 5 -20.74 29.11 3.47
CA PHE A 5 -19.37 28.83 3.04
C PHE A 5 -19.33 27.64 2.07
N VAL A 6 -20.05 26.55 2.37
CA VAL A 6 -20.09 25.38 1.49
C VAL A 6 -20.80 25.72 0.18
N LYS A 7 -21.85 26.54 0.20
CA LYS A 7 -22.54 26.95 -1.04
C LYS A 7 -21.64 27.81 -1.94
N GLN A 8 -21.00 28.84 -1.39
CA GLN A 8 -20.18 29.78 -2.17
C GLN A 8 -18.88 29.18 -2.68
N PHE A 9 -18.30 28.22 -1.95
CA PHE A 9 -16.99 27.68 -2.29
C PHE A 9 -17.02 26.22 -2.71
N SER A 10 -18.18 25.58 -2.84
CA SER A 10 -18.32 24.16 -3.24
C SER A 10 -17.57 23.82 -4.54
N GLU A 11 -17.67 24.67 -5.55
CA GLU A 11 -16.96 24.48 -6.82
C GLU A 11 -15.42 24.60 -6.69
N ASN A 12 -14.95 25.26 -5.64
CA ASN A 12 -13.52 25.49 -5.35
C ASN A 12 -12.98 24.55 -4.26
N ILE A 13 -13.85 23.90 -3.49
CA ILE A 13 -13.49 22.96 -2.44
C ILE A 13 -13.47 21.56 -3.06
N ASN A 14 -12.32 21.21 -3.63
CA ASN A 14 -12.09 19.90 -4.18
C ASN A 14 -11.23 19.08 -3.19
N PHE A 15 -11.88 18.36 -2.27
CA PHE A 15 -11.18 17.50 -1.31
C PHE A 15 -10.66 16.25 -2.04
N PHE A 16 -9.48 16.35 -2.65
CA PHE A 16 -8.81 15.20 -3.24
C PHE A 16 -8.10 14.38 -2.17
N TYR A 17 -8.70 13.25 -1.78
CA TYR A 17 -8.05 12.30 -0.90
C TYR A 17 -7.19 11.33 -1.71
N THR A 18 -5.89 11.62 -1.76
CA THR A 18 -4.98 10.91 -2.67
C THR A 18 -4.48 9.57 -2.12
N CYS A 19 -4.48 9.34 -0.80
CA CYS A 19 -3.90 8.13 -0.18
C CYS A 19 -4.89 7.40 0.75
N PHE A 20 -5.68 6.48 0.19
CA PHE A 20 -6.79 5.85 0.92
C PHE A 20 -6.34 4.89 2.06
N ASP A 21 -5.14 4.32 1.92
CA ASP A 21 -4.66 3.18 2.73
C ASP A 21 -4.24 3.55 4.18
N ARG A 22 -3.54 4.67 4.36
CA ARG A 22 -2.84 4.96 5.63
C ARG A 22 -3.80 5.32 6.77
N VAL A 23 -4.96 5.89 6.50
CA VAL A 23 -5.92 6.28 7.54
C VAL A 23 -6.81 5.10 7.94
N ILE A 24 -7.26 4.31 6.98
CA ILE A 24 -8.18 3.20 7.25
C ILE A 24 -7.40 1.99 7.78
N ILE A 25 -6.30 1.57 7.16
CA ILE A 25 -5.67 0.31 7.62
C ILE A 25 -4.90 0.51 8.93
N ARG A 26 -4.13 1.59 9.05
CA ARG A 26 -3.47 1.91 10.34
C ARG A 26 -4.47 2.32 11.41
N GLY A 27 -5.62 2.90 11.03
CA GLY A 27 -6.66 3.27 11.96
C GLY A 27 -7.34 2.07 12.61
N TYR A 28 -7.61 1.03 11.82
CA TYR A 28 -8.42 -0.11 12.26
C TYR A 28 -7.60 -1.34 12.70
N ILE A 29 -6.38 -1.53 12.18
CA ILE A 29 -5.54 -2.71 12.51
C ILE A 29 -4.23 -2.33 13.19
N LYS A 30 -4.30 -1.36 14.12
CA LYS A 30 -3.16 -0.79 14.87
C LYS A 30 -2.19 -1.84 15.44
N ARG A 31 -2.73 -2.96 15.93
CA ARG A 31 -1.94 -4.02 16.57
C ARG A 31 -0.90 -4.65 15.62
N LEU A 32 -1.17 -4.70 14.31
CA LEU A 32 -0.23 -5.27 13.34
C LEU A 32 1.00 -4.36 13.06
N PHE A 33 0.96 -3.10 13.50
CA PHE A 33 2.05 -2.13 13.28
C PHE A 33 3.06 -2.06 14.44
N TRP A 34 2.96 -2.95 15.42
CA TRP A 34 3.96 -3.13 16.47
C TRP A 34 4.42 -4.58 16.57
N GLU A 35 5.64 -4.79 17.06
CA GLU A 35 6.34 -6.07 17.08
C GLU A 35 5.52 -7.17 17.78
N GLY A 36 5.03 -6.88 18.99
CA GLY A 36 4.25 -7.84 19.77
C GLY A 36 2.94 -8.29 19.11
N GLY A 37 2.27 -7.42 18.34
CA GLY A 37 1.00 -7.74 17.71
C GLY A 37 1.21 -8.53 16.42
N LEU A 38 2.29 -8.24 15.68
CA LEU A 38 2.76 -9.14 14.62
C LEU A 38 3.11 -10.52 15.17
N VAL A 39 3.81 -10.61 16.31
CA VAL A 39 4.12 -11.89 16.96
C VAL A 39 2.83 -12.63 17.32
N LEU A 40 1.86 -11.97 17.96
CA LEU A 40 0.57 -12.58 18.32
C LEU A 40 -0.19 -13.06 17.08
N PHE A 41 -0.25 -12.27 16.03
CA PHE A 41 -0.89 -12.63 14.78
C PHE A 41 -0.25 -13.87 14.15
N LEU A 42 1.07 -13.90 14.01
CA LEU A 42 1.77 -15.05 13.43
C LEU A 42 1.61 -16.31 14.30
N ARG A 43 1.51 -16.17 15.63
CA ARG A 43 1.24 -17.28 16.55
C ARG A 43 -0.18 -17.80 16.41
N ALA A 44 -1.16 -16.92 16.26
CA ALA A 44 -2.56 -17.29 16.00
C ALA A 44 -2.71 -18.05 14.67
N LEU A 45 -1.88 -17.74 13.68
CA LEU A 45 -1.78 -18.49 12.42
C LEU A 45 -1.00 -19.81 12.53
N GLY A 46 -0.54 -20.19 13.72
CA GLY A 46 0.13 -21.46 13.98
C GLY A 46 1.65 -21.47 13.76
N PHE A 47 2.28 -20.33 13.43
CA PHE A 47 3.73 -20.29 13.23
C PHE A 47 4.49 -20.40 14.55
N LYS A 48 5.20 -21.52 14.73
CA LYS A 48 6.04 -21.76 15.92
C LYS A 48 7.37 -21.00 15.88
N LYS A 49 7.96 -20.84 14.70
CA LYS A 49 9.23 -20.12 14.48
C LYS A 49 8.96 -18.91 13.58
N LEU A 50 9.18 -17.71 14.11
CA LEU A 50 8.94 -16.47 13.38
C LEU A 50 10.21 -16.08 12.61
N THR A 51 10.40 -16.65 11.43
CA THR A 51 11.58 -16.40 10.57
C THR A 51 11.26 -15.33 9.52
N ASN A 52 12.30 -14.79 8.86
CA ASN A 52 12.09 -13.93 7.69
C ASN A 52 11.34 -14.67 6.56
N GLY A 53 11.51 -15.98 6.45
CA GLY A 53 10.76 -16.82 5.50
C GLY A 53 9.26 -16.82 5.79
N VAL A 54 8.85 -16.90 7.06
CA VAL A 54 7.43 -16.78 7.43
C VAL A 54 6.85 -15.43 7.03
N MET A 55 7.59 -14.33 7.26
CA MET A 55 7.16 -13.00 6.81
C MET A 55 7.04 -12.92 5.28
N ARG A 56 8.00 -13.54 4.56
CA ARG A 56 8.04 -13.57 3.10
C ARG A 56 6.82 -14.25 2.47
N ILE A 57 6.25 -15.28 3.10
CA ILE A 57 5.02 -15.94 2.62
C ILE A 57 3.91 -14.92 2.37
N PHE A 58 3.69 -13.97 3.30
CA PHE A 58 2.64 -12.96 3.17
C PHE A 58 2.96 -11.96 2.06
N THR A 59 4.22 -11.57 1.92
CA THR A 59 4.67 -10.71 0.81
C THR A 59 4.44 -11.40 -0.54
N ASP A 60 4.81 -12.67 -0.66
CA ASP A 60 4.65 -13.44 -1.90
C ASP A 60 3.16 -13.66 -2.23
N GLN A 61 2.32 -13.92 -1.22
CA GLN A 61 0.87 -14.00 -1.38
C GLN A 61 0.24 -12.69 -1.85
N LEU A 62 0.63 -11.55 -1.25
CA LEU A 62 0.15 -10.23 -1.67
C LEU A 62 0.56 -9.93 -3.11
N ASN A 63 1.84 -10.14 -3.44
CA ASN A 63 2.37 -9.95 -4.78
C ASN A 63 1.64 -10.83 -5.81
N GLY A 64 1.43 -12.10 -5.49
CA GLY A 64 0.71 -13.04 -6.35
C GLY A 64 -0.74 -12.64 -6.56
N HIS A 65 -1.42 -12.18 -5.50
CA HIS A 65 -2.81 -11.73 -5.58
C HIS A 65 -2.94 -10.47 -6.45
N ILE A 66 -2.11 -9.45 -6.23
CA ILE A 66 -2.11 -8.23 -7.04
C ILE A 66 -1.86 -8.55 -8.52
N LYS A 67 -0.85 -9.39 -8.81
CA LYS A 67 -0.52 -9.78 -10.19
C LYS A 67 -1.70 -10.51 -10.85
N LYS A 68 -2.26 -11.51 -10.17
CA LYS A 68 -3.40 -12.30 -10.67
C LYS A 68 -4.62 -11.42 -10.91
N GLU A 69 -4.92 -10.49 -10.01
CA GLU A 69 -6.04 -9.57 -10.15
C GLU A 69 -5.84 -8.61 -11.32
N ALA A 70 -4.65 -8.05 -11.46
CA ALA A 70 -4.33 -7.15 -12.55
C ALA A 70 -4.43 -7.85 -13.91
N GLU A 71 -3.90 -9.07 -14.04
CA GLU A 71 -4.02 -9.89 -15.25
C GLU A 71 -5.47 -10.21 -15.58
N ARG A 72 -6.25 -10.66 -14.59
CA ARG A 72 -7.66 -11.00 -14.77
C ARG A 72 -8.49 -9.81 -15.25
N SER A 73 -8.20 -8.63 -14.71
CA SER A 73 -8.98 -7.41 -14.94
C SER A 73 -8.39 -6.52 -16.05
N GLY A 74 -7.32 -6.97 -16.72
CA GLY A 74 -6.66 -6.22 -17.80
C GLY A 74 -5.98 -4.92 -17.34
N ILE A 75 -5.61 -4.84 -16.06
CA ILE A 75 -5.04 -3.63 -15.46
C ILE A 75 -3.52 -3.60 -15.70
N PRO A 76 -2.97 -2.54 -16.29
CA PRO A 76 -1.53 -2.46 -16.53
C PRO A 76 -0.75 -2.26 -15.22
N ILE A 77 0.31 -3.05 -15.03
CA ILE A 77 1.31 -2.86 -13.96
C ILE A 77 2.56 -2.23 -14.58
N LEU A 78 2.90 -1.02 -14.14
CA LEU A 78 4.02 -0.23 -14.63
C LEU A 78 5.18 -0.25 -13.63
N TRP A 79 6.41 -0.34 -14.13
CA TRP A 79 7.61 -0.19 -13.30
C TRP A 79 8.09 1.25 -13.36
N TRP A 80 7.98 1.99 -12.25
CA TRP A 80 8.19 3.45 -12.20
C TRP A 80 9.56 3.89 -12.74
N PRO A 81 10.68 3.25 -12.38
CA PRO A 81 12.00 3.58 -12.93
C PRO A 81 12.12 3.40 -14.45
N SER A 82 11.28 2.58 -15.09
CA SER A 82 11.32 2.35 -16.54
C SER A 82 10.36 3.21 -17.35
N VAL A 83 9.37 3.85 -16.72
CA VAL A 83 8.39 4.69 -17.44
C VAL A 83 8.76 6.17 -17.42
N ASP A 84 9.31 6.67 -16.33
CA ASP A 84 9.68 8.08 -16.19
C ASP A 84 10.79 8.29 -15.15
N GLY A 85 10.84 7.45 -14.10
CA GLY A 85 11.91 7.51 -13.08
C GLY A 85 11.99 8.82 -12.29
N GLY A 86 10.96 9.67 -12.40
CA GLY A 86 10.91 11.02 -11.82
C GLY A 86 10.73 11.07 -10.30
N LYS A 87 10.98 12.26 -9.72
CA LYS A 87 10.81 12.60 -8.29
C LYS A 87 9.32 12.56 -7.85
N ASN A 88 9.09 12.64 -6.54
CA ASN A 88 7.76 12.70 -5.92
C ASN A 88 6.81 13.70 -6.62
N GLY A 89 5.58 13.25 -6.93
CA GLY A 89 4.57 14.02 -7.68
C GLY A 89 4.43 13.58 -9.15
N ALA A 90 5.49 13.03 -9.75
CA ALA A 90 5.48 12.61 -11.15
C ALA A 90 4.54 11.41 -11.43
N LYS A 91 4.35 10.49 -10.47
CA LYS A 91 3.45 9.33 -10.64
C LYS A 91 1.99 9.74 -10.87
N LEU A 92 1.46 10.69 -10.09
CA LEU A 92 0.09 11.17 -10.25
C LEU A 92 -0.07 11.92 -11.58
N ALA A 93 0.83 12.87 -11.88
CA ALA A 93 0.81 13.62 -13.13
C ALA A 93 0.92 12.70 -14.36
N TYR A 94 1.71 11.63 -14.26
CA TYR A 94 1.80 10.60 -15.29
C TYR A 94 0.46 9.91 -15.49
N VAL A 95 -0.21 9.48 -14.42
CA VAL A 95 -1.54 8.84 -14.51
C VAL A 95 -2.58 9.79 -15.08
N GLU A 96 -2.60 11.05 -14.64
CA GLU A 96 -3.52 12.06 -15.15
C GLU A 96 -3.34 12.26 -16.67
N LYS A 97 -2.09 12.40 -17.11
CA LYS A 97 -1.74 12.60 -18.52
C LYS A 97 -2.06 11.39 -19.40
N HIS A 98 -1.78 10.18 -18.93
CA HIS A 98 -1.81 8.97 -19.77
C HIS A 98 -3.10 8.15 -19.64
N TYR A 99 -3.83 8.28 -18.53
CA TYR A 99 -5.00 7.46 -18.24
C TYR A 99 -6.27 8.25 -17.95
N VAL A 100 -6.18 9.50 -17.47
CA VAL A 100 -7.37 10.26 -17.05
C VAL A 100 -7.87 11.21 -18.13
N LYS A 101 -6.95 11.93 -18.80
CA LYS A 101 -7.28 13.03 -19.72
C LYS A 101 -8.35 12.68 -20.76
N ASP A 102 -8.28 11.47 -21.33
CA ASP A 102 -9.20 11.01 -22.38
C ASP A 102 -10.17 9.93 -21.89
N CYS A 103 -10.24 9.69 -20.58
CA CYS A 103 -11.12 8.69 -19.98
C CYS A 103 -12.51 9.28 -19.72
N GLN A 104 -13.55 8.54 -20.10
CA GLN A 104 -14.91 8.79 -19.63
C GLN A 104 -15.25 7.80 -18.51
N PRO A 105 -15.03 8.18 -17.25
CA PRO A 105 -15.21 7.27 -16.13
C PRO A 105 -16.68 6.83 -16.00
N ARG A 106 -16.89 5.51 -15.82
CA ARG A 106 -18.20 4.92 -15.49
C ARG A 106 -18.05 3.92 -14.36
N GLY A 107 -18.70 4.18 -13.24
CA GLY A 107 -18.62 3.34 -12.05
C GLY A 107 -17.20 3.27 -11.47
N ASN A 108 -16.94 2.29 -10.60
CA ASN A 108 -15.65 2.12 -9.96
C ASN A 108 -14.70 1.28 -10.84
N PHE A 109 -13.49 1.77 -11.09
CA PHE A 109 -12.48 1.03 -11.85
C PHE A 109 -11.05 1.45 -11.50
N VAL A 110 -10.09 0.63 -11.88
CA VAL A 110 -8.66 0.87 -11.67
C VAL A 110 -8.04 1.34 -12.99
N TYR A 111 -7.33 2.47 -12.97
CA TYR A 111 -6.61 2.99 -14.13
C TYR A 111 -5.37 2.14 -14.43
N CYS A 112 -4.48 2.04 -13.44
CA CYS A 112 -3.22 1.31 -13.54
C CYS A 112 -2.64 1.06 -12.14
N ILE A 113 -1.60 0.23 -12.10
CA ILE A 113 -0.81 -0.02 -10.89
C ILE A 113 0.62 0.40 -11.18
N ILE A 114 1.12 1.42 -10.50
CA ILE A 114 2.53 1.80 -10.57
C ILE A 114 3.29 1.07 -9.47
N THR A 115 4.42 0.46 -9.82
CA THR A 115 5.31 -0.21 -8.89
C THR A 115 6.63 0.54 -8.77
N ASP A 116 7.15 0.64 -7.55
CA ASP A 116 8.42 1.29 -7.27
C ASP A 116 9.12 0.58 -6.10
N THR A 117 10.43 0.79 -5.93
CA THR A 117 11.16 0.32 -4.76
C THR A 117 11.48 1.51 -3.88
N GLU A 118 10.92 1.53 -2.67
CA GLU A 118 11.14 2.61 -1.71
C GLU A 118 11.53 2.04 -0.35
N THR A 119 12.17 2.88 0.46
CA THR A 119 12.52 2.50 1.83
C THR A 119 11.30 2.64 2.74
N ALA A 120 10.88 1.55 3.35
CA ALA A 120 9.79 1.55 4.33
C ALA A 120 10.19 0.92 5.67
N MET A 121 9.48 1.32 6.73
CA MET A 121 9.52 0.60 8.00
C MET A 121 8.83 -0.75 7.84
N SER A 122 9.55 -1.82 8.20
CA SER A 122 9.11 -3.20 8.11
C SER A 122 9.61 -3.98 9.33
N PHE A 123 9.33 -5.28 9.36
CA PHE A 123 9.78 -6.20 10.39
C PHE A 123 10.80 -7.19 9.84
N ALA A 124 11.72 -7.61 10.70
CA ALA A 124 12.66 -8.68 10.44
C ALA A 124 12.79 -9.58 11.67
N SER A 125 13.31 -10.77 11.45
CA SER A 125 13.64 -11.73 12.49
C SER A 125 15.13 -11.98 12.51
N ARG A 126 15.72 -11.90 13.70
CA ARG A 126 17.11 -12.27 13.98
C ARG A 126 17.17 -13.35 15.05
N GLU A 127 18.22 -14.16 14.99
CA GLU A 127 18.50 -15.15 16.03
C GLU A 127 19.43 -14.57 17.09
N LEU A 128 19.08 -14.77 18.36
CA LEU A 128 19.81 -14.30 19.51
C LEU A 128 20.00 -15.45 20.51
N LYS A 129 21.00 -15.33 21.38
CA LYS A 129 21.23 -16.26 22.48
C LYS A 129 20.80 -15.64 23.80
N THR A 130 20.17 -16.43 24.66
CA THR A 130 19.92 -16.05 26.06
C THR A 130 21.22 -16.09 26.86
N ARG A 131 21.22 -15.52 28.08
CA ARG A 131 22.35 -15.64 29.03
C ARG A 131 22.72 -17.10 29.34
N ARG A 132 21.78 -18.03 29.21
CA ARG A 132 21.96 -19.48 29.40
C ARG A 132 22.33 -20.21 28.10
N GLY A 133 22.70 -19.50 27.03
CA GLY A 133 23.13 -20.09 25.76
C GLY A 133 22.01 -20.58 24.82
N ARG A 134 20.75 -20.64 25.27
CA ARG A 134 19.61 -21.07 24.43
C ARG A 134 19.34 -20.05 23.31
N SER A 135 19.27 -20.51 22.06
CA SER A 135 18.85 -19.69 20.91
C SER A 135 17.36 -19.37 20.94
N TYR A 136 17.01 -18.14 20.58
CA TYR A 136 15.64 -17.69 20.33
C TYR A 136 15.60 -16.71 19.17
N ARG A 137 14.41 -16.52 18.57
CA ARG A 137 14.21 -15.54 17.49
C ARG A 137 13.46 -14.33 18.01
N GLN A 138 14.01 -13.16 17.70
CA GLN A 138 13.40 -11.87 18.01
C GLN A 138 12.94 -11.20 16.73
N VAL A 139 11.67 -10.80 16.70
CA VAL A 139 11.13 -9.89 15.69
C VAL A 139 11.45 -8.46 16.10
N TYR A 140 11.93 -7.65 15.16
CA TYR A 140 12.29 -6.24 15.39
C TYR A 140 11.93 -5.37 14.19
N LYS A 141 11.65 -4.08 14.45
CA LYS A 141 11.47 -3.07 13.40
C LYS A 141 12.78 -2.72 12.71
N CYS A 142 12.73 -2.55 11.40
CA CYS A 142 13.87 -2.13 10.59
C CYS A 142 13.41 -1.38 9.35
N LYS A 143 14.32 -0.63 8.73
CA LYS A 143 14.11 -0.06 7.39
C LYS A 143 14.52 -1.10 6.35
N LYS A 144 13.68 -1.31 5.34
CA LYS A 144 13.96 -2.20 4.20
C LYS A 144 13.56 -1.50 2.91
N LEU A 145 14.29 -1.78 1.84
CA LEU A 145 13.80 -1.54 0.49
C LEU A 145 12.69 -2.55 0.22
N VAL A 146 11.50 -2.05 -0.08
CA VAL A 146 10.32 -2.87 -0.37
C VAL A 146 9.70 -2.42 -1.68
N LYS A 147 9.05 -3.36 -2.36
CA LYS A 147 8.27 -3.07 -3.55
C LYS A 147 6.95 -2.46 -3.13
N HIS A 148 6.72 -1.22 -3.52
CA HIS A 148 5.47 -0.51 -3.35
C HIS A 148 4.57 -0.72 -4.57
N TYR A 149 3.27 -0.85 -4.32
CA TYR A 149 2.22 -0.83 -5.34
C TYR A 149 1.33 0.39 -5.08
N TYR A 150 1.30 1.28 -6.07
CA TYR A 150 0.41 2.44 -6.16
C TYR A 150 -0.73 2.07 -7.09
N ILE A 151 -1.86 1.67 -6.53
CA ILE A 151 -3.06 1.27 -7.30
C ILE A 151 -3.87 2.53 -7.53
N TYR A 152 -3.88 3.05 -8.76
CA TYR A 152 -4.63 4.24 -9.14
C TYR A 152 -6.03 3.87 -9.61
N PHE A 153 -7.07 4.48 -9.05
CA PHE A 153 -8.45 4.13 -9.33
C PHE A 153 -9.36 5.36 -9.41
N HIS A 154 -10.51 5.15 -10.02
CA HIS A 154 -11.64 6.05 -10.01
C HIS A 154 -12.72 5.45 -9.11
N ASP A 155 -13.22 6.26 -8.19
CA ASP A 155 -14.39 5.98 -7.38
C ASP A 155 -15.56 6.81 -7.88
N GLN A 156 -16.74 6.21 -8.05
CA GLN A 156 -17.91 6.85 -8.61
C GLN A 156 -18.47 7.99 -7.75
N TYR A 157 -18.17 8.01 -6.44
CA TYR A 157 -18.63 9.05 -5.51
C TYR A 157 -17.55 10.07 -5.22
N LEU A 158 -16.29 9.64 -5.10
CA LEU A 158 -15.16 10.50 -4.75
C LEU A 158 -14.39 11.04 -5.97
N GLY A 159 -14.66 10.51 -7.16
CA GLY A 159 -13.92 10.80 -8.37
C GLY A 159 -12.56 10.09 -8.42
N GLY A 160 -11.64 10.63 -9.20
CA GLY A 160 -10.28 10.13 -9.31
C GLY A 160 -9.40 11.06 -10.16
N PRO A 161 -8.08 10.78 -10.27
CA PRO A 161 -7.42 9.55 -9.82
C PRO A 161 -7.01 9.57 -8.33
N CYS A 162 -7.56 8.63 -7.55
CA CYS A 162 -7.11 8.32 -6.17
C CYS A 162 -6.09 7.18 -6.20
N TYR A 163 -5.27 7.02 -5.15
CA TYR A 163 -4.40 5.83 -5.05
C TYR A 163 -4.39 5.13 -3.69
N LEU A 164 -4.20 3.81 -3.75
CA LEU A 164 -3.88 2.95 -2.61
C LEU A 164 -2.40 2.61 -2.64
N LEU A 165 -1.70 2.83 -1.52
CA LEU A 165 -0.30 2.44 -1.36
C LEU A 165 -0.21 1.14 -0.57
N ARG A 166 0.31 0.08 -1.21
CA ARG A 166 0.59 -1.22 -0.56
C ARG A 166 2.08 -1.51 -0.57
N ASN A 167 2.60 -1.99 0.56
CA ASN A 167 4.02 -2.27 0.78
C ASN A 167 4.25 -3.59 1.52
#